data_AF-A0A536VC75-F1
#
_entry.id   AF-A0A536VC75-F1
#
_cell.length_a   1.000
_cell.length_b   1.000
_cell.length_c   1.000
_cell.angle_alpha   90.00
_cell.angle_beta   90.00
_cell.angle_gamma   90.00
#
_symmetry.space_group_name_H-M   'P 1'
#
loop_
_entity.id
_entity.type
_entity.pdbx_description
1 polymer ?
#
loop_
_entity_poly.entity_id
_entity_poly.type
_entity_poly.pdbx_seq_one_letter_code
_entity_poly.pdbx_strand_id
1 'polypeptide(L)' 'MAATIHSASLKSPLLYRQPDGRSADIPPGPCLVESLAGGLTIVVWGDEAEFSAVVATKELDEALAKRDLLFSD' A
#
# COMPACT_ATOMS: atom_id res chain seq x y z
N MET A 1 3.19 15.33 15.11
CA MET A 1 3.85 14.11 14.58
C MET A 1 3.86 14.23 13.08
N ALA A 2 5.03 14.17 12.45
CA ALA A 2 5.12 14.18 11.00
C ALA A 2 4.76 12.78 10.50
N ALA A 3 3.75 12.67 9.64
CA ALA A 3 3.50 11.46 8.89
C ALA A 3 4.56 11.37 7.78
N THR A 4 5.29 10.26 7.73
CA THR A 4 6.22 10.00 6.62
C THR A 4 5.44 9.33 5.51
N ILE A 5 5.29 10.03 4.39
CA ILE A 5 4.69 9.51 3.17
C ILE A 5 5.83 9.14 2.23
N HIS A 6 5.80 7.91 1.74
CA HIS A 6 6.74 7.39 0.75
C HIS A 6 6.03 7.25 -0.60
N SER A 7 6.71 7.63 -1.68
CA SER A 7 6.25 7.26 -3.02
C SER A 7 6.75 5.86 -3.36
N ALA A 8 5.92 5.08 -4.04
CA ALA A 8 6.21 3.71 -4.41
C ALA A 8 5.51 3.33 -5.72
N SER A 9 5.84 2.15 -6.24
CA SER A 9 5.18 1.56 -7.39
C SER A 9 4.94 0.08 -7.16
N LEU A 10 3.69 -0.33 -7.34
CA LEU A 10 3.28 -1.73 -7.41
C LEU A 10 3.59 -2.29 -8.81
N LYS A 11 4.26 -3.43 -8.85
CA LYS A 11 4.57 -4.21 -10.06
C LYS A 11 3.59 -5.35 -10.28
N SER A 12 2.89 -5.77 -9.25
CA SER A 12 1.79 -6.74 -9.31
C SER A 12 0.66 -6.32 -8.34
N PRO A 13 -0.54 -6.90 -8.47
CA PRO A 13 -1.66 -6.53 -7.61
C PRO A 13 -1.36 -6.82 -6.14
N LEU A 14 -1.54 -5.84 -5.26
CA LEU A 14 -1.39 -6.01 -3.81
C LEU A 14 -2.72 -6.46 -3.21
N LEU A 15 -2.79 -7.72 -2.78
CA LEU A 15 -3.95 -8.24 -2.06
C LEU A 15 -3.96 -7.72 -0.62
N TYR A 16 -5.10 -7.18 -0.20
CA TYR A 16 -5.31 -6.71 1.16
C TYR A 16 -6.67 -7.12 1.69
N ARG A 17 -6.81 -7.12 3.02
CA ARG A 17 -8.07 -7.45 3.69
C ARG A 17 -8.86 -6.19 4.04
N GLN A 18 -10.10 -6.14 3.57
CA GLN A 18 -11.05 -5.06 3.87
C GLN A 18 -11.68 -5.23 5.26
N PRO A 19 -12.21 -4.14 5.87
CA PRO A 19 -12.87 -4.21 7.18
C PRO A 19 -14.08 -5.15 7.24
N ASP A 20 -14.76 -5.38 6.10
CA ASP A 20 -15.88 -6.32 5.99
C ASP A 20 -15.43 -7.79 5.92
N GLY A 21 -14.12 -8.04 6.00
CA GLY A 21 -13.50 -9.35 5.97
C GLY A 21 -13.21 -9.89 4.57
N ARG A 22 -13.62 -9.19 3.50
CA ARG A 22 -13.32 -9.55 2.12
C ARG A 22 -11.88 -9.21 1.75
N SER A 23 -11.40 -9.81 0.67
CA SER A 23 -10.13 -9.45 0.06
C SER A 23 -10.40 -8.59 -1.17
N ALA A 24 -9.56 -7.58 -1.36
CA ALA A 24 -9.52 -6.78 -2.56
C ALA A 24 -8.06 -6.62 -2.99
N ASP A 25 -7.84 -6.21 -4.23
CA ASP A 25 -6.53 -5.93 -4.77
C ASP A 25 -6.35 -4.44 -5.09
N ILE A 26 -5.13 -3.95 -4.85
CA ILE A 26 -4.67 -2.66 -5.36
C ILE A 26 -3.98 -2.94 -6.71
N PRO A 27 -4.40 -2.33 -7.82
CA PRO A 27 -3.82 -2.60 -9.13
C PRO A 27 -2.35 -2.15 -9.20
N PRO A 28 -1.55 -2.74 -10.11
CA PRO A 28 -0.20 -2.27 -10.39
C PRO A 28 -0.19 -0.82 -10.85
N GLY A 29 0.80 -0.06 -10.40
CA GLY A 29 0.91 1.35 -10.73
C GLY A 29 1.64 2.16 -9.67
N PRO A 30 1.80 3.48 -9.89
CA PRO A 30 2.28 4.40 -8.86
C PRO A 30 1.34 4.41 -7.65
N CYS A 31 1.90 4.47 -6.46
CA CYS A 31 1.15 4.62 -5.22
C CYS A 31 1.94 5.43 -4.19
N LEU A 32 1.21 5.96 -3.20
CA LEU A 32 1.78 6.54 -1.99
C LEU A 32 1.53 5.61 -0.82
N VAL A 33 2.48 5.56 0.09
CA VAL A 33 2.47 4.68 1.25
C VAL A 33 2.73 5.52 2.49
N GLU A 34 1.81 5.48 3.45
CA GLU A 34 1.93 6.17 4.74
C GLU A 34 1.84 5.15 5.87
N SER A 35 2.90 5.04 6.66
CA SER A 35 2.94 4.13 7.81
C SER A 35 2.15 4.71 8.99
N LEU A 36 1.21 3.93 9.52
CA LEU A 36 0.43 4.26 10.71
C LEU A 36 0.97 3.52 11.93
N ALA A 37 0.59 4.00 13.12
CA ALA A 37 0.82 3.27 14.35
C ALA A 37 0.06 1.94 14.36
N GLY A 38 0.63 0.91 15.00
CA GLY A 38 -0.04 -0.39 15.17
C GLY A 38 0.14 -1.38 14.02
N GLY A 39 1.14 -1.20 13.14
CA GLY A 39 1.43 -2.14 12.05
C GLY A 39 0.41 -2.06 10.91
N LEU A 40 -0.14 -0.86 10.69
CA LEU A 40 -1.03 -0.54 9.60
C LEU A 40 -0.36 0.47 8.68
N THR A 41 -0.80 0.48 7.44
CA THR A 41 -0.26 1.38 6.41
C THR A 41 -1.41 1.83 5.52
N ILE A 42 -1.46 3.11 5.19
CA ILE A 42 -2.37 3.62 4.16
C ILE A 42 -1.65 3.53 2.83
N VAL A 43 -2.28 2.89 1.86
CA VAL A 43 -1.85 2.92 0.46
C VAL A 43 -2.85 3.76 -0.32
N VAL A 44 -2.35 4.73 -1.06
CA VAL A 44 -3.13 5.62 -1.92
C VAL A 44 -2.69 5.41 -3.37
N TRP A 45 -3.62 5.28 -4.29
CA TRP A 45 -3.34 5.04 -5.71
C TRP A 45 -4.38 5.69 -6.62
N GLY A 46 -4.16 5.56 -7.93
CA GLY A 46 -4.92 6.26 -8.96
C GLY A 46 -4.18 7.53 -9.42
N ASP A 47 -4.49 7.99 -10.63
CA ASP A 47 -3.77 9.10 -11.27
C ASP A 47 -3.88 10.41 -10.48
N GLU A 48 -4.99 10.58 -9.77
CA GLU A 48 -5.29 11.75 -8.94
C GLU A 48 -5.47 11.39 -7.45
N ALA A 49 -4.87 10.29 -6.98
CA ALA A 49 -5.00 9.81 -5.60
C ALA A 49 -6.47 9.54 -5.18
N GLU A 50 -7.26 9.03 -6.13
CA GLU A 50 -8.70 8.84 -5.99
C GLU A 50 -9.09 7.64 -5.10
N PHE A 51 -8.16 6.69 -4.91
CA PHE A 51 -8.38 5.49 -4.12
C PHE A 51 -7.42 5.40 -2.95
N SER A 52 -7.91 4.90 -1.81
CA SER A 52 -7.07 4.59 -0.66
C SER A 52 -7.57 3.37 0.12
N ALA A 53 -6.64 2.68 0.76
CA ALA A 53 -6.92 1.52 1.59
C ALA A 53 -5.96 1.45 2.78
N VAL A 54 -6.47 0.99 3.92
CA VAL A 54 -5.63 0.59 5.05
C VAL A 54 -5.25 -0.87 4.85
N VAL A 55 -3.96 -1.14 4.72
CA VAL A 55 -3.37 -2.46 4.59
C VAL A 55 -2.54 -2.78 5.84
N ALA A 56 -2.37 -4.06 6.14
CA ALA A 56 -1.47 -4.45 7.22
C ALA A 56 -0.02 -4.29 6.74
N THR A 57 0.86 -3.76 7.58
CA THR A 57 2.28 -3.56 7.21
C THR A 57 2.94 -4.87 6.77
N LYS A 58 2.52 -6.02 7.33
CA LYS A 58 2.98 -7.35 6.90
C LYS A 58 2.71 -7.64 5.42
N GLU A 59 1.57 -7.18 4.88
CA GLU A 59 1.19 -7.42 3.47
C GLU A 59 2.10 -6.60 2.56
N LEU A 60 2.47 -5.41 3.01
CA LEU A 60 3.44 -4.54 2.35
C LEU A 60 4.87 -5.13 2.40
N ASP A 61 5.29 -5.63 3.56
CA ASP A 61 6.60 -6.28 3.74
C ASP A 61 6.74 -7.52 2.85
N GLU A 62 5.69 -8.32 2.73
CA GLU A 62 5.65 -9.46 1.80
C GLU A 62 5.78 -9.01 0.34
N ALA A 63 5.11 -7.92 -0.05
CA ALA A 63 5.21 -7.35 -1.39
C ALA A 63 6.61 -6.80 -1.68
N LEU A 64 7.24 -6.15 -0.69
CA LEU A 64 8.63 -5.69 -0.78
C LEU A 64 9.59 -6.88 -0.94
N ALA A 65 9.42 -7.93 -0.14
CA ALA A 65 10.24 -9.13 -0.21
C ALA A 65 10.15 -9.82 -1.58
N LYS A 66 8.97 -9.80 -2.20
CA LYS A 66 8.74 -10.34 -3.55
C LYS A 66 9.12 -9.39 -4.68
N ARG A 67 9.49 -8.14 -4.37
CA ARG A 67 9.70 -7.04 -5.34
C ARG A 67 8.44 -6.66 -6.13
N ASP A 68 7.28 -6.96 -5.55
CA ASP A 68 5.97 -6.56 -6.04
C ASP A 68 5.66 -5.11 -5.68
N LEU A 69 6.28 -4.57 -4.62
CA LEU A 69 6.29 -3.15 -4.29
C LEU A 69 7.73 -2.63 -4.33
N LEU A 70 7.94 -1.46 -4.93
CA LEU A 70 9.22 -0.76 -4.95
C LEU A 70 9.05 0.67 -4.48
N PHE A 71 9.74 1.08 -3.41
CA PHE A 71 9.81 2.49 -3.03
C PHE A 71 10.60 3.28 -4.07
N SER A 72 10.15 4.50 -4.32
CA SER A 72 10.89 5.50 -5.09
C SER A 72 11.77 6.30 -4.12
N ASP A 73 13.05 6.45 -4.47
CA ASP A 73 14.02 7.32 -3.76
C ASP A 73 13.71 8.81 -3.98
#